data_AF-A0A8X6GP76-F1
#
_entry.id   AF-A0A8X6GP76-F1
#
_cell.length_a   1.000
_cell.length_b   1.000
_cell.length_c   1.000
_cell.angle_alpha   90.00
_cell.angle_beta   90.00
_cell.angle_gamma   90.00
#
_symmetry.space_group_name_H-M   'P 1'
#
loop_
_entity.id
_entity.type
_entity.pdbx_description
1 polymer ?
#
loop_
_entity_poly.entity_id
_entity_poly.type
_entity_poly.pdbx_seq_one_letter_code
_entity_poly.pdbx_strand_id
1 'polypeptide(L)'
;MESFLKSDRINLVAAIGAGVVLGISGIYYYYKANKLVATKLNHLSGTVDSLRRELEELKLASRSDREKSHRSPIGKGNTVSSSIPGNRFYSFTSSLDDPDEEYFDFTDTEEGLAWASFNGSQESLLVDKNVDALLDELDVLLDSETSDKEYVYNRLCSMKDEFMNNADFLWRFAKATHLYGIVLQNRNEMEKRKELAFEAHEYAKQAHEIEKQNPEVHKWFAITVGCLGDFVKTQERIMNGHAFKEHVDKALSLKPEDPSLHYMLGRWCYEVAMLSWFERKVASTIFSSPPEPP
;
A
#
# COMPACT_ATOMS: atom_id res chain seq x y z
N MET A 1 6.45 -22.94 -73.25
CA MET A 1 6.40 -21.62 -72.57
C MET A 1 4.98 -21.25 -72.10
N GLU A 2 3.92 -21.69 -72.78
CA GLU A 2 2.53 -21.34 -72.42
C GLU A 2 1.97 -22.05 -71.16
N SER A 3 2.49 -23.23 -70.78
CA SER A 3 2.01 -23.97 -69.60
C SER A 3 2.37 -23.29 -68.27
N PHE A 4 3.48 -22.55 -68.23
CA PHE A 4 3.96 -21.89 -67.02
C PHE A 4 3.11 -20.65 -66.67
N LEU A 5 2.68 -19.89 -67.68
CA LEU A 5 1.84 -18.70 -67.51
C LEU A 5 0.41 -19.02 -67.03
N LYS A 6 -0.11 -20.23 -67.31
CA LYS A 6 -1.44 -20.65 -66.88
C LYS A 6 -1.48 -21.03 -65.39
N SER A 7 -0.37 -21.59 -64.88
CA SER A 7 -0.18 -21.95 -63.47
C SER A 7 -0.22 -20.70 -62.56
N ASP A 8 0.51 -19.65 -62.93
CA ASP A 8 0.61 -18.43 -62.10
C ASP A 8 -0.72 -17.68 -62.02
N ARG A 9 -1.53 -17.72 -63.09
CA ARG A 9 -2.88 -17.14 -63.10
C ARG A 9 -3.85 -17.88 -62.18
N ILE A 10 -3.73 -19.20 -62.08
CA ILE A 10 -4.59 -20.01 -61.19
C ILE A 10 -4.21 -19.77 -59.73
N ASN A 11 -2.91 -19.71 -59.42
CA ASN A 11 -2.42 -19.42 -58.07
C ASN A 11 -2.79 -18.01 -57.60
N LEU A 12 -2.74 -17.01 -58.50
CA LEU A 12 -3.14 -15.64 -58.20
C LEU A 12 -4.65 -15.54 -57.91
N VAL A 13 -5.49 -16.22 -58.69
CA VAL A 13 -6.95 -16.25 -58.45
C VAL A 13 -7.28 -16.95 -57.14
N ALA A 14 -6.57 -18.03 -56.82
CA ALA A 14 -6.72 -18.73 -55.53
C ALA A 14 -6.30 -17.85 -54.34
N ALA A 15 -5.19 -17.10 -54.46
CA ALA A 15 -4.72 -16.19 -53.42
C ALA A 15 -5.68 -15.03 -53.15
N ILE A 16 -6.26 -14.44 -54.21
CA ILE A 16 -7.27 -13.38 -54.08
C ILE A 16 -8.55 -13.91 -53.43
N GLY A 17 -9.00 -15.11 -53.81
CA GLY A 17 -10.15 -15.78 -53.19
C GLY A 17 -9.96 -16.03 -51.68
N ALA A 18 -8.78 -16.52 -51.29
CA ALA A 18 -8.46 -16.76 -49.87
C ALA A 18 -8.42 -15.48 -49.05
N GLY A 19 -7.88 -14.38 -49.60
CA GLY A 19 -7.83 -13.07 -48.93
C GLY A 19 -9.22 -12.49 -48.64
N VAL A 20 -10.15 -12.61 -49.59
CA VAL A 20 -11.53 -12.13 -49.42
C VAL A 20 -12.28 -12.93 -48.35
N VAL A 21 -12.11 -14.25 -48.31
CA VAL A 21 -12.75 -15.12 -47.31
C VAL A 21 -12.23 -14.83 -45.90
N LEU A 22 -10.92 -14.63 -45.75
CA LEU A 22 -10.33 -14.23 -44.45
C LEU A 22 -10.81 -12.85 -44.00
N GLY A 23 -10.92 -11.89 -44.93
CA GLY A 23 -11.44 -10.55 -44.64
C GLY A 23 -12.90 -10.57 -44.15
N ILE A 24 -13.78 -11.30 -44.84
CA ILE A 24 -15.19 -11.43 -44.46
C ILE A 24 -15.34 -12.16 -43.12
N SER A 25 -14.55 -13.21 -42.89
CA SER A 25 -14.57 -13.96 -41.63
C SER A 25 -14.08 -13.09 -40.46
N GLY A 26 -13.04 -12.28 -40.66
CA GLY A 26 -12.55 -11.32 -39.66
C GLY A 26 -13.60 -10.26 -39.29
N ILE A 27 -14.28 -9.70 -40.29
CA ILE A 27 -15.37 -8.72 -40.09
C ILE A 27 -16.54 -9.36 -39.33
N TYR A 28 -16.89 -10.62 -39.64
CA TYR A 28 -17.93 -11.36 -38.92
C TYR A 28 -17.58 -11.58 -37.44
N TYR A 29 -16.33 -11.98 -37.14
CA TYR A 29 -15.86 -12.14 -35.76
C TYR A 29 -15.87 -10.82 -35.00
N TYR A 30 -15.43 -9.72 -35.64
CA TYR A 30 -15.50 -8.38 -35.07
C TYR A 30 -16.94 -7.99 -34.72
N TYR A 31 -17.89 -8.19 -35.64
CA TYR A 31 -19.30 -7.85 -35.42
C TYR A 31 -19.94 -8.69 -34.30
N LYS A 32 -19.60 -9.99 -34.24
CA LYS A 32 -20.07 -10.91 -33.20
C LYS A 32 -19.53 -10.53 -31.82
N ALA A 33 -18.25 -10.16 -31.73
CA ALA A 33 -17.64 -9.67 -30.49
C ALA A 33 -18.29 -8.36 -30.04
N ASN A 34 -18.51 -7.42 -30.98
CA ASN A 34 -19.10 -6.13 -30.67
C ASN A 34 -20.56 -6.26 -30.17
N LYS A 35 -21.35 -7.17 -30.76
CA LYS A 35 -22.72 -7.45 -30.30
C LYS A 35 -22.75 -8.05 -28.89
N LEU A 36 -21.79 -8.92 -28.55
CA LEU A 36 -21.67 -9.50 -27.23
C LEU A 36 -21.29 -8.46 -26.18
N VAL A 37 -20.36 -7.55 -26.51
CA VAL A 37 -19.97 -6.43 -25.66
C VAL A 37 -21.16 -5.49 -25.41
N ALA A 38 -21.90 -5.12 -26.45
CA ALA A 38 -23.10 -4.27 -26.32
C ALA A 38 -24.16 -4.90 -25.41
N THR A 39 -24.38 -6.21 -25.52
CA THR A 39 -25.35 -6.93 -24.68
C THR A 39 -24.94 -6.91 -23.21
N LYS A 40 -23.64 -7.14 -22.93
CA LYS A 40 -23.11 -7.11 -21.55
C LYS A 40 -23.11 -5.70 -20.95
N LEU A 41 -22.85 -4.67 -21.75
CA LEU A 41 -22.93 -3.26 -21.33
C LEU A 41 -24.36 -2.89 -20.91
N ASN A 42 -25.36 -3.29 -21.69
CA ASN A 42 -26.76 -3.02 -21.36
C ASN A 42 -27.21 -3.73 -20.07
N HIS A 43 -26.78 -4.98 -19.88
CA HIS A 43 -27.03 -5.71 -18.63
C HIS A 43 -26.37 -5.03 -17.42
N LEU A 44 -25.12 -4.58 -17.58
CA LEU A 44 -24.37 -3.94 -16.51
C LEU A 44 -24.95 -2.55 -16.17
N SER A 45 -25.35 -1.77 -17.18
CA SER A 45 -26.06 -0.50 -16.99
C SER A 45 -27.34 -0.70 -16.17
N GLY A 46 -28.14 -1.73 -16.50
CA GLY A 46 -29.34 -2.06 -15.74
C GLY A 46 -29.06 -2.46 -14.29
N THR A 47 -27.92 -3.13 -14.04
CA THR A 47 -27.50 -3.50 -12.68
C THR A 47 -27.11 -2.26 -11.87
N VAL A 48 -26.36 -1.33 -12.48
CA VAL A 48 -25.98 -0.05 -11.84
C VAL A 48 -27.22 0.79 -11.51
N ASP A 49 -28.21 0.84 -12.42
CA ASP A 49 -29.46 1.55 -12.17
C ASP A 49 -30.29 0.92 -11.06
N SER A 50 -30.30 -0.42 -10.94
CA SER A 50 -30.93 -1.13 -9.82
C SER A 50 -30.28 -0.78 -8.48
N LEU A 51 -28.95 -0.85 -8.41
CA LEU A 51 -28.20 -0.52 -7.19
C LEU A 51 -28.36 0.95 -6.77
N ARG A 52 -28.44 1.86 -7.74
CA ARG A 52 -28.75 3.28 -7.45
C ARG A 52 -30.14 3.46 -6.86
N ARG A 53 -31.14 2.71 -7.34
CA ARG A 53 -32.50 2.74 -6.77
C ARG A 53 -32.51 2.19 -5.35
N GLU A 54 -31.87 1.06 -5.10
CA GLU A 54 -31.75 0.48 -3.75
C GLU A 54 -31.05 1.44 -2.77
N LEU A 55 -30.01 2.16 -3.22
CA LEU A 55 -29.34 3.18 -2.41
C LEU A 55 -30.24 4.38 -2.08
N GLU A 56 -31.04 4.87 -3.05
CA GLU A 56 -31.99 5.96 -2.80
C GLU A 56 -33.12 5.51 -1.85
N GLU A 57 -33.62 4.28 -1.99
CA GLU A 57 -34.61 3.70 -1.07
C GLU A 57 -34.08 3.60 0.37
N LEU A 58 -32.85 3.12 0.55
CA LEU A 58 -32.19 3.04 1.87
C LEU A 58 -31.91 4.43 2.47
N LYS A 59 -31.57 5.41 1.62
CA LYS A 59 -31.37 6.80 2.05
C LYS A 59 -32.68 7.47 2.49
N LEU A 60 -33.79 7.15 1.84
CA LEU A 60 -35.11 7.63 2.24
C LEU A 60 -35.59 6.95 3.53
N ALA A 61 -35.37 5.63 3.67
CA ALA A 61 -35.70 4.89 4.88
C ALA A 61 -34.92 5.41 6.10
N SER A 62 -33.60 5.59 5.97
CA SER A 62 -32.75 6.14 7.05
C SER A 62 -33.10 7.59 7.41
N ARG A 63 -33.59 8.39 6.45
CA ARG A 63 -34.07 9.76 6.71
C ARG A 63 -35.40 9.77 7.50
N SER A 64 -36.28 8.79 7.29
CA SER A 64 -37.54 8.65 8.04
C SER A 64 -37.31 8.25 9.51
N ASP A 65 -36.33 7.39 9.77
CA ASP A 65 -35.97 7.01 11.16
C ASP A 65 -35.33 8.16 11.93
N ARG A 66 -34.57 9.02 11.25
CA ARG A 66 -33.95 10.20 11.85
C ARG A 66 -34.96 11.31 12.18
N GLU A 67 -36.09 11.36 11.48
CA GLU A 67 -37.17 12.34 11.73
C GLU A 67 -38.12 11.91 12.85
N LYS A 68 -38.32 10.60 13.07
CA LYS A 68 -39.12 10.08 14.20
C LYS A 68 -38.42 10.20 15.56
N SER A 69 -37.08 10.28 15.58
CA SER A 69 -36.31 10.45 16.83
C SER A 69 -36.30 11.89 17.37
N HIS A 70 -36.77 12.89 16.61
CA HIS A 70 -36.67 14.31 17.00
C HIS A 70 -38.00 14.99 17.41
N ARG A 71 -39.08 14.23 17.60
CA ARG A 71 -40.34 14.78 18.16
C ARG A 71 -40.92 13.88 19.25
N SER A 72 -40.58 14.17 20.50
CA SER A 72 -41.43 13.93 21.68
C SER A 72 -41.04 14.84 22.86
N PRO A 73 -41.98 15.19 23.74
CA PRO A 73 -41.97 16.45 24.49
C PRO A 73 -41.47 16.35 25.94
N ILE A 74 -41.09 17.52 26.46
CA ILE A 74 -40.67 17.83 27.83
C ILE A 74 -41.70 17.38 28.88
N GLY A 75 -41.23 16.68 29.93
CA GLY A 75 -42.01 16.32 31.12
C GLY A 75 -41.21 15.68 32.26
N LYS A 76 -40.85 16.50 33.25
CA LYS A 76 -40.49 16.29 34.68
C LYS A 76 -40.25 14.86 35.24
N GLY A 77 -39.11 14.69 35.94
CA GLY A 77 -39.06 14.20 37.34
C GLY A 77 -38.49 12.80 37.64
N ASN A 78 -37.42 12.80 38.47
CA ASN A 78 -36.98 11.82 39.48
C ASN A 78 -36.04 10.65 39.11
N THR A 79 -34.76 10.84 39.49
CA THR A 79 -33.84 9.95 40.22
C THR A 79 -34.11 8.43 40.27
N VAL A 80 -33.17 7.63 39.74
CA VAL A 80 -32.37 6.59 40.46
C VAL A 80 -31.10 6.34 39.63
N SER A 81 -29.93 6.33 40.30
CA SER A 81 -28.61 6.07 39.72
C SER A 81 -28.17 4.62 39.93
N SER A 82 -27.60 3.99 38.89
CA SER A 82 -26.61 2.89 38.90
C SER A 82 -26.40 2.45 37.45
N SER A 83 -25.26 2.10 36.88
CA SER A 83 -23.84 2.12 37.24
C SER A 83 -23.13 1.47 36.04
N ILE A 84 -22.24 2.15 35.33
CA ILE A 84 -21.20 1.51 34.49
C ILE A 84 -19.92 2.31 34.70
N PRO A 85 -18.82 1.69 35.16
CA PRO A 85 -17.55 2.38 35.36
C PRO A 85 -16.74 2.41 34.07
N GLY A 86 -16.38 3.61 33.61
CA GLY A 86 -15.15 3.85 32.86
C GLY A 86 -14.02 4.21 33.82
N ASN A 87 -12.78 3.85 33.47
CA ASN A 87 -11.47 4.31 33.95
C ASN A 87 -10.41 3.30 33.45
N ARG A 88 -9.14 3.59 33.20
CA ARG A 88 -8.26 4.78 33.25
C ARG A 88 -6.96 4.28 32.61
N PHE A 89 -6.39 4.96 31.61
CA PHE A 89 -5.21 5.84 31.74
C PHE A 89 -4.38 5.65 33.02
N TYR A 90 -3.20 5.03 32.91
CA TYR A 90 -2.18 5.02 33.95
C TYR A 90 -1.04 5.98 33.57
N SER A 91 -0.94 7.06 34.33
CA SER A 91 0.30 7.82 34.55
C SER A 91 0.72 7.51 35.99
N PHE A 92 1.97 7.09 36.19
CA PHE A 92 2.54 6.80 37.49
C PHE A 92 3.54 7.91 37.85
N THR A 93 3.10 8.78 38.76
CA THR A 93 3.96 9.63 39.57
C THR A 93 4.29 8.86 40.85
N SER A 94 5.55 8.79 41.25
CA SER A 94 5.93 8.37 42.60
C SER A 94 6.91 9.36 43.20
N SER A 95 6.40 10.07 44.21
CA SER A 95 7.12 10.87 45.20
C SER A 95 7.25 10.05 46.48
N LEU A 96 8.45 9.90 47.02
CA LEU A 96 8.67 9.60 48.44
C LEU A 96 9.97 10.29 48.88
N ASP A 97 9.82 11.24 49.79
CA ASP A 97 10.86 11.71 50.71
C ASP A 97 10.73 10.88 52.01
N ASP A 98 11.83 10.32 52.51
CA ASP A 98 12.22 10.34 53.94
C ASP A 98 13.70 9.90 54.09
N PRO A 99 14.45 10.42 55.08
CA PRO A 99 15.91 10.52 55.10
C PRO A 99 16.62 9.47 55.98
N ASP A 100 17.96 9.59 55.97
CA ASP A 100 18.95 9.15 56.96
C ASP A 100 19.86 7.94 56.61
N GLU A 101 21.17 8.25 56.69
CA GLU A 101 22.36 7.38 56.82
C GLU A 101 22.79 6.59 55.56
N GLU A 102 24.04 6.57 55.11
CA GLU A 102 25.32 6.62 55.83
C GLU A 102 26.45 7.02 54.86
N TYR A 103 27.39 7.81 55.37
CA TYR A 103 28.56 8.36 54.67
C TYR A 103 29.66 7.29 54.58
N PHE A 104 30.12 6.95 53.37
CA PHE A 104 31.39 6.23 53.18
C PHE A 104 32.33 7.07 52.31
N ASP A 105 33.10 7.90 52.99
CA ASP A 105 34.40 8.41 52.58
C ASP A 105 35.41 7.27 52.66
N PHE A 106 36.17 7.02 51.59
CA PHE A 106 37.55 6.58 51.71
C PHE A 106 38.34 6.90 50.43
N THR A 107 39.04 8.04 50.51
CA THR A 107 40.42 8.30 50.09
C THR A 107 40.81 8.29 48.61
N ASP A 108 41.35 9.45 48.21
CA ASP A 108 42.39 9.63 47.19
C ASP A 108 43.36 8.46 47.10
N THR A 109 43.52 7.93 45.88
CA THR A 109 44.85 7.52 45.41
C THR A 109 44.97 7.88 43.94
N GLU A 110 45.88 8.79 43.71
CA GLU A 110 46.25 9.40 42.44
C GLU A 110 47.05 8.40 41.59
N GLU A 111 46.84 8.48 40.29
CA GLU A 111 47.73 8.05 39.19
C GLU A 111 47.85 6.55 38.84
N GLY A 112 47.38 6.24 37.63
CA GLY A 112 47.65 4.97 36.96
C GLY A 112 46.93 4.85 35.63
N LEU A 113 47.32 5.68 34.66
CA LEU A 113 46.87 5.70 33.27
C LEU A 113 46.59 4.30 32.67
N ALA A 114 45.31 4.01 32.42
CA ALA A 114 44.86 2.92 31.54
C ALA A 114 43.62 3.38 30.74
N TRP A 115 43.75 4.49 29.99
CA TRP A 115 42.67 5.00 29.12
C TRP A 115 42.68 4.43 27.70
N ALA A 116 43.51 3.42 27.41
CA ALA A 116 43.52 2.76 26.11
C ALA A 116 42.65 1.49 26.14
N SER A 117 41.46 1.58 25.51
CA SER A 117 40.65 0.48 24.93
C SER A 117 39.20 0.26 25.41
N PHE A 118 38.49 1.26 25.97
CA PHE A 118 37.03 1.12 26.24
C PHE A 118 36.09 2.04 25.42
N ASN A 119 36.61 2.90 24.54
CA ASN A 119 35.76 3.87 23.83
C ASN A 119 34.92 3.29 22.67
N GLY A 120 35.23 2.09 22.18
CA GLY A 120 34.56 1.53 20.99
C GLY A 120 33.09 1.14 21.19
N SER A 121 32.68 0.81 22.43
CA SER A 121 31.33 0.33 22.73
C SER A 121 30.38 1.42 23.23
N GLN A 122 30.88 2.50 23.80
CA GLN A 122 30.04 3.57 24.33
C GLN A 122 29.64 4.58 23.24
N GLU A 123 30.53 4.87 22.30
CA GLU A 123 30.24 5.80 21.19
C GLU A 123 29.23 5.21 20.20
N SER A 124 29.36 3.92 19.82
CA SER A 124 28.40 3.26 18.93
C SER A 124 27.00 3.17 19.56
N LEU A 125 26.90 2.82 20.84
CA LEU A 125 25.62 2.76 21.56
C LEU A 125 24.96 4.14 21.75
N LEU A 126 25.73 5.23 21.84
CA LEU A 126 25.19 6.58 21.92
C LEU A 126 24.71 7.08 20.56
N VAL A 127 25.41 6.72 19.48
CA VAL A 127 24.98 7.00 18.10
C VAL A 127 23.69 6.25 17.79
N ASP A 128 23.62 4.95 18.08
CA ASP A 128 22.42 4.13 17.83
C ASP A 128 21.20 4.69 18.57
N LYS A 129 21.34 5.08 19.84
CA LYS A 129 20.26 5.70 20.61
C LYS A 129 19.78 7.04 20.04
N ASN A 130 20.68 7.82 19.44
CA ASN A 130 20.33 9.09 18.83
C ASN A 130 19.57 8.86 17.51
N VAL A 131 19.95 7.82 16.76
CA VAL A 131 19.23 7.39 15.55
C VAL A 131 17.85 6.86 15.91
N ASP A 132 17.73 6.00 16.93
CA ASP A 132 16.44 5.47 17.37
C ASP A 132 15.48 6.59 17.82
N ALA A 133 15.96 7.52 18.63
CA ALA A 133 15.15 8.67 19.09
C ALA A 133 14.69 9.56 17.92
N LEU A 134 15.54 9.74 16.92
CA LEU A 134 15.21 10.45 15.69
C LEU A 134 14.14 9.70 14.88
N LEU A 135 14.25 8.38 14.73
CA LEU A 135 13.28 7.55 14.00
C LEU A 135 11.91 7.55 14.71
N ASP A 136 11.90 7.52 16.04
CA ASP A 136 10.69 7.64 16.85
C ASP A 136 10.01 9.01 16.64
N GLU A 137 10.78 10.10 16.58
CA GLU A 137 10.25 11.43 16.25
C GLU A 137 9.61 11.45 14.85
N LEU A 138 10.26 10.81 13.87
CA LEU A 138 9.73 10.69 12.52
C LEU A 138 8.42 9.89 12.50
N ASP A 139 8.31 8.82 13.27
CA ASP A 139 7.08 8.02 13.34
C ASP A 139 5.90 8.85 13.88
N VAL A 140 6.12 9.65 14.92
CA VAL A 140 5.11 10.59 15.43
C VAL A 140 4.65 11.57 14.34
N LEU A 141 5.59 12.13 13.57
CA LEU A 141 5.26 13.05 12.47
C LEU A 141 4.56 12.36 11.29
N LEU A 142 4.91 11.11 11.00
CA LEU A 142 4.34 10.32 9.91
C LEU A 142 2.92 9.87 10.24
N ASP A 143 2.64 9.49 11.48
CA ASP A 143 1.32 9.02 11.94
C ASP A 143 0.37 10.14 12.34
N SER A 144 0.87 11.35 12.61
CA SER A 144 0.04 12.52 12.90
C SER A 144 -0.79 12.95 11.68
N GLU A 145 -2.11 13.03 11.81
CA GLU A 145 -3.00 13.52 10.74
C GLU A 145 -2.80 15.00 10.40
N THR A 146 -2.39 15.81 11.38
CA THR A 146 -2.22 17.27 11.23
C THR A 146 -0.86 17.68 10.69
N SER A 147 0.08 16.73 10.65
CA SER A 147 1.45 16.96 10.20
C SER A 147 1.49 17.26 8.69
N ASP A 148 2.27 18.27 8.32
CA ASP A 148 2.53 18.60 6.92
C ASP A 148 3.44 17.54 6.28
N LYS A 149 2.86 16.67 5.46
CA LYS A 149 3.60 15.56 4.80
C LYS A 149 4.65 16.06 3.82
N GLU A 150 4.49 17.25 3.26
CA GLU A 150 5.50 17.89 2.42
C GLU A 150 6.72 18.28 3.25
N TYR A 151 6.50 18.87 4.43
CA TYR A 151 7.58 19.18 5.38
C TYR A 151 8.31 17.91 5.85
N VAL A 152 7.57 16.85 6.22
CA VAL A 152 8.17 15.59 6.66
C VAL A 152 9.02 14.98 5.53
N TYR A 153 8.50 14.91 4.30
CA TYR A 153 9.26 14.43 3.16
C TYR A 153 10.55 15.23 2.95
N ASN A 154 10.48 16.56 2.95
CA ASN A 154 11.67 17.42 2.79
C ASN A 154 12.69 17.23 3.92
N ARG A 155 12.23 16.98 5.15
CA ARG A 155 13.11 16.66 6.29
C ARG A 155 13.87 15.36 6.03
N LEU A 156 13.20 14.28 5.58
CA LEU A 156 13.89 13.03 5.25
C LEU A 156 14.84 13.19 4.05
N CYS A 157 14.50 14.01 3.05
CA CYS A 157 15.41 14.33 1.94
C CYS A 157 16.73 14.95 2.44
N SER A 158 16.68 15.83 3.44
CA SER A 158 17.88 16.47 4.00
C SER A 158 18.84 15.51 4.70
N MET A 159 18.33 14.34 5.11
CA MET A 159 19.04 13.31 5.87
C MET A 159 19.39 12.10 5.00
N LYS A 160 19.02 12.14 3.71
CA LYS A 160 19.14 11.01 2.79
C LYS A 160 20.56 10.44 2.77
N ASP A 161 21.56 11.28 2.53
CA ASP A 161 22.95 10.84 2.31
C ASP A 161 23.56 10.12 3.52
N GLU A 162 23.10 10.43 4.74
CA GLU A 162 23.59 9.83 5.98
C GLU A 162 22.94 8.45 6.24
N PHE A 163 21.67 8.27 5.86
CA PHE A 163 20.87 7.11 6.26
C PHE A 163 20.45 6.18 5.11
N MET A 164 21.00 6.34 3.90
CA MET A 164 20.70 5.44 2.76
C MET A 164 21.05 3.96 2.96
N ASN A 165 21.89 3.62 3.95
CA ASN A 165 22.20 2.23 4.27
C ASN A 165 21.42 1.69 5.48
N ASN A 166 20.46 2.46 6.01
CA ASN A 166 19.63 2.05 7.14
C ASN A 166 18.22 1.65 6.66
N ALA A 167 17.88 0.38 6.81
CA ALA A 167 16.57 -0.15 6.41
C ALA A 167 15.40 0.54 7.13
N ASP A 168 15.57 0.84 8.42
CA ASP A 168 14.56 1.48 9.26
C ASP A 168 14.28 2.93 8.86
N PHE A 169 15.31 3.63 8.39
CA PHE A 169 15.13 4.94 7.77
C PHE A 169 14.45 4.83 6.41
N LEU A 170 14.89 3.90 5.55
CA LEU A 170 14.42 3.78 4.17
C LEU A 170 12.93 3.44 4.06
N TRP A 171 12.39 2.55 4.90
CA TRP A 171 10.94 2.27 4.84
C TRP A 171 10.11 3.47 5.34
N ARG A 172 10.62 4.23 6.32
CA ARG A 172 10.00 5.49 6.76
C ARG A 172 10.09 6.55 5.67
N PHE A 173 11.16 6.54 4.88
CA PHE A 173 11.29 7.43 3.73
C PHE A 173 10.30 7.05 2.63
N ALA A 174 10.17 5.77 2.31
CA ALA A 174 9.13 5.28 1.41
C ALA A 174 7.71 5.69 1.88
N LYS A 175 7.43 5.56 3.19
CA LYS A 175 6.18 6.04 3.82
C LYS A 175 5.97 7.54 3.63
N ALA A 176 6.96 8.37 3.94
CA ALA A 176 6.90 9.82 3.79
C ALA A 176 6.62 10.24 2.34
N THR A 177 7.37 9.66 1.39
CA THR A 177 7.24 9.91 -0.05
C THR A 177 5.86 9.51 -0.56
N HIS A 178 5.35 8.35 -0.12
CA HIS A 178 3.98 7.91 -0.43
C HIS A 178 2.91 8.87 0.12
N LEU A 179 3.03 9.28 1.38
CA LEU A 179 2.09 10.21 2.01
C LEU A 179 2.10 11.59 1.32
N TYR A 180 3.26 12.10 0.92
CA TYR A 180 3.35 13.32 0.13
C TYR A 180 2.71 13.13 -1.26
N GLY A 181 2.88 11.97 -1.88
CA GLY A 181 2.17 11.59 -3.10
C GLY A 181 0.64 11.65 -2.96
N ILE A 182 0.08 11.27 -1.80
CA ILE A 182 -1.36 11.42 -1.51
C ILE A 182 -1.76 12.90 -1.42
N VAL A 183 -0.92 13.76 -0.81
CA VAL A 183 -1.16 15.21 -0.78
C VAL A 183 -1.22 15.78 -2.21
N LEU A 184 -0.28 15.39 -3.08
CA LEU A 184 -0.26 15.81 -4.48
C LEU A 184 -1.45 15.28 -5.28
N GLN A 185 -1.92 14.07 -4.98
CA GLN A 185 -3.15 13.54 -5.55
C GLN A 185 -4.35 14.45 -5.25
N ASN A 186 -4.47 14.92 -4.00
CA ASN A 186 -5.54 15.83 -3.59
C ASN A 186 -5.41 17.22 -4.24
N ARG A 187 -4.20 17.62 -4.64
CA ARG A 187 -3.91 18.84 -5.41
C ARG A 187 -4.03 18.66 -6.94
N ASN A 188 -4.35 17.46 -7.42
CA ASN A 188 -4.37 17.07 -8.85
C ASN A 188 -3.03 17.20 -9.58
N GLU A 189 -1.91 17.09 -8.87
CA GLU A 189 -0.55 17.13 -9.43
C GLU A 189 -0.06 15.73 -9.83
N MET A 190 -0.70 15.15 -10.86
CA MET A 190 -0.56 13.72 -11.19
C MET A 190 0.83 13.30 -11.68
N GLU A 191 1.54 14.17 -12.41
CA GLU A 191 2.90 13.85 -12.89
C GLU A 191 3.89 13.75 -11.72
N LYS A 192 3.87 14.72 -10.81
CA LYS A 192 4.71 14.70 -9.61
C LYS A 192 4.31 13.56 -8.66
N ARG A 193 3.01 13.25 -8.54
CA ARG A 193 2.53 12.04 -7.83
C ARG A 193 3.14 10.77 -8.41
N LYS A 194 3.20 10.65 -9.75
CA LYS A 194 3.79 9.49 -10.42
C LYS A 194 5.27 9.38 -10.10
N GLU A 195 6.03 10.45 -10.19
CA GLU A 195 7.47 10.48 -9.83
C GLU A 195 7.69 9.99 -8.40
N LEU A 196 6.94 10.55 -7.44
CA LEU A 196 7.02 10.12 -6.03
C LEU A 196 6.61 8.67 -5.81
N ALA A 197 5.66 8.13 -6.59
CA ALA A 197 5.26 6.73 -6.46
C ALA A 197 6.41 5.78 -6.85
N PHE A 198 7.12 6.06 -7.93
CA PHE A 198 8.32 5.31 -8.33
C PHE A 198 9.45 5.48 -7.32
N GLU A 199 9.69 6.69 -6.84
CA GLU A 199 10.71 6.97 -5.84
C GLU A 199 10.43 6.25 -4.51
N ALA A 200 9.19 6.28 -4.02
CA ALA A 200 8.79 5.57 -2.81
C ALA A 200 9.04 4.07 -2.91
N HIS A 201 8.73 3.47 -4.07
CA HIS A 201 8.97 2.06 -4.30
C HIS A 201 10.46 1.72 -4.32
N GLU A 202 11.29 2.58 -4.89
CA GLU A 202 12.75 2.39 -4.92
C GLU A 202 13.35 2.40 -3.50
N TYR A 203 12.92 3.32 -2.63
CA TYR A 203 13.33 3.31 -1.22
C TYR A 203 12.87 2.05 -0.47
N ALA A 204 11.64 1.60 -0.70
CA ALA A 204 11.14 0.38 -0.07
C ALA A 204 11.90 -0.86 -0.56
N LYS A 205 12.30 -0.89 -1.83
CA LYS A 205 13.12 -1.96 -2.40
C LYS A 205 14.52 -1.98 -1.78
N GLN A 206 15.17 -0.83 -1.64
CA GLN A 206 16.47 -0.74 -0.96
C GLN A 206 16.37 -1.18 0.51
N ALA A 207 15.31 -0.79 1.21
CA ALA A 207 15.06 -1.24 2.58
C ALA A 207 14.96 -2.78 2.65
N HIS A 208 14.27 -3.39 1.68
CA HIS A 208 14.11 -4.84 1.58
C HIS A 208 15.41 -5.56 1.22
N GLU A 209 16.29 -4.95 0.43
CA GLU A 209 17.60 -5.51 0.11
C GLU A 209 18.50 -5.58 1.36
N ILE A 210 18.38 -4.58 2.25
CA ILE A 210 19.14 -4.51 3.52
C ILE A 210 18.54 -5.44 4.57
N GLU A 211 17.22 -5.39 4.80
CA GLU A 211 16.56 -6.13 5.87
C GLU A 211 15.31 -6.88 5.39
N LYS A 212 15.44 -8.21 5.28
CA LYS A 212 14.39 -9.11 4.77
C LYS A 212 13.47 -9.71 5.83
N GLN A 213 13.73 -9.46 7.11
CA GLN A 213 12.94 -10.03 8.22
C GLN A 213 12.15 -8.96 8.99
N ASN A 214 12.10 -7.74 8.47
CA ASN A 214 11.34 -6.65 9.07
C ASN A 214 9.92 -6.57 8.50
N PRO A 215 8.86 -6.69 9.33
CA PRO A 215 7.49 -6.66 8.86
C PRO A 215 7.10 -5.30 8.25
N GLU A 216 7.62 -4.18 8.77
CA GLU A 216 7.29 -2.84 8.26
C GLU A 216 7.93 -2.62 6.88
N VAL A 217 9.14 -3.15 6.65
CA VAL A 217 9.78 -3.13 5.32
C VAL A 217 8.91 -3.87 4.29
N HIS A 218 8.45 -5.09 4.61
CA HIS A 218 7.55 -5.83 3.73
C HIS A 218 6.22 -5.11 3.49
N LYS A 219 5.64 -4.51 4.55
CA LYS A 219 4.40 -3.75 4.47
C LYS A 219 4.53 -2.54 3.55
N TRP A 220 5.56 -1.71 3.72
CA TRP A 220 5.78 -0.52 2.88
C TRP A 220 6.21 -0.88 1.46
N PHE A 221 6.91 -1.99 1.27
CA PHE A 221 7.13 -2.55 -0.07
C PHE A 221 5.79 -2.87 -0.76
N ALA A 222 4.90 -3.59 -0.08
CA ALA A 222 3.59 -3.93 -0.63
C ALA A 222 2.74 -2.68 -0.92
N ILE A 223 2.70 -1.70 -0.01
CA ILE A 223 1.96 -0.45 -0.24
C ILE A 223 2.49 0.27 -1.50
N THR A 224 3.81 0.47 -1.59
CA THR A 224 4.41 1.23 -2.69
C THR A 224 4.30 0.51 -4.04
N VAL A 225 4.48 -0.81 -4.10
CA VAL A 225 4.31 -1.58 -5.35
C VAL A 225 2.85 -1.58 -5.81
N GLY A 226 1.90 -1.58 -4.87
CA GLY A 226 0.47 -1.41 -5.15
C GLY A 226 0.17 -0.06 -5.79
N CYS A 227 0.80 1.01 -5.31
CA CYS A 227 0.64 2.37 -5.86
C CYS A 227 1.15 2.52 -7.29
N LEU A 228 2.19 1.77 -7.68
CA LEU A 228 2.67 1.77 -9.06
C LEU A 228 1.59 1.30 -10.04
N GLY A 229 0.64 0.48 -9.59
CA GLY A 229 -0.48 -0.02 -10.38
C GLY A 229 -1.28 1.05 -11.11
N ASP A 230 -1.35 2.27 -10.58
CA ASP A 230 -2.04 3.42 -11.19
C ASP A 230 -1.31 3.97 -12.44
N PHE A 231 -0.02 3.69 -12.57
CA PHE A 231 0.88 4.35 -13.53
C PHE A 231 1.51 3.39 -14.55
N VAL A 232 1.35 2.08 -14.34
CA VAL A 232 1.95 1.03 -15.17
C VAL A 232 0.93 0.34 -16.07
N LYS A 233 1.42 -0.42 -17.06
CA LYS A 233 0.56 -1.17 -17.98
C LYS A 233 -0.09 -2.36 -17.27
N THR A 234 -1.20 -2.87 -17.82
CA THR A 234 -1.94 -4.02 -17.26
C THR A 234 -1.07 -5.24 -16.93
N GLN A 235 -0.12 -5.59 -17.80
CA GLN A 235 0.79 -6.71 -17.55
C GLN A 235 1.65 -6.49 -16.29
N GLU A 236 2.29 -5.32 -16.19
CA GLU A 236 3.12 -4.94 -15.05
C GLU A 236 2.28 -4.80 -13.78
N ARG A 237 1.07 -4.25 -13.88
CA ARG A 237 0.12 -4.18 -12.76
C ARG A 237 -0.22 -5.58 -12.22
N ILE A 238 -0.38 -6.58 -13.08
CA ILE A 238 -0.62 -7.97 -12.67
C ILE A 238 0.61 -8.55 -11.96
N MET A 239 1.83 -8.27 -12.45
CA MET A 239 3.08 -8.67 -11.79
C MET A 239 3.23 -8.01 -10.42
N ASN A 240 2.97 -6.70 -10.34
CA ASN A 240 2.97 -5.93 -9.10
C ASN A 240 1.93 -6.46 -8.11
N GLY A 241 0.76 -6.91 -8.59
CA GLY A 241 -0.24 -7.56 -7.75
C GLY A 241 0.23 -8.89 -7.13
N HIS A 242 1.11 -9.62 -7.80
CA HIS A 242 1.74 -10.82 -7.22
C HIS A 242 2.78 -10.43 -6.15
N ALA A 243 3.69 -9.50 -6.47
CA ALA A 243 4.67 -8.99 -5.52
C ALA A 243 4.01 -8.40 -4.26
N PHE A 244 2.91 -7.66 -4.45
CA PHE A 244 2.07 -7.16 -3.35
C PHE A 244 1.65 -8.30 -2.41
N LYS A 245 1.09 -9.39 -2.95
CA LYS A 245 0.60 -10.52 -2.16
C LYS A 245 1.72 -11.21 -1.39
N GLU A 246 2.84 -11.45 -2.06
CA GLU A 246 4.01 -12.10 -1.47
C GLU A 246 4.53 -11.31 -0.26
N HIS A 247 4.68 -9.99 -0.40
CA HIS A 247 5.15 -9.15 0.70
C HIS A 247 4.12 -9.02 1.82
N VAL A 248 2.82 -8.96 1.52
CA VAL A 248 1.77 -8.96 2.56
C VAL A 248 1.76 -10.26 3.34
N ASP A 249 1.87 -11.42 2.68
CA ASP A 249 1.91 -12.72 3.35
C ASP A 249 3.15 -12.84 4.24
N LYS A 250 4.31 -12.39 3.75
CA LYS A 250 5.55 -12.39 4.52
C LYS A 250 5.44 -11.46 5.73
N ALA A 251 4.88 -10.25 5.58
CA ALA A 251 4.63 -9.35 6.69
C ALA A 251 3.67 -9.97 7.73
N LEU A 252 2.59 -10.64 7.29
CA LEU A 252 1.65 -11.31 8.18
C LEU A 252 2.30 -12.49 8.94
N SER A 253 3.22 -13.20 8.30
CA SER A 253 3.97 -14.27 8.97
C SER A 253 4.88 -13.74 10.10
N LEU A 254 5.34 -12.49 9.99
CA LEU A 254 6.21 -11.83 10.96
C LEU A 254 5.41 -11.09 12.03
N LYS A 255 4.28 -10.47 11.66
CA LYS A 255 3.44 -9.64 12.52
C LYS A 255 1.94 -9.97 12.29
N PRO A 256 1.47 -11.13 12.80
CA PRO A 256 0.12 -11.63 12.55
C PRO A 256 -0.99 -10.83 13.22
N GLU A 257 -0.67 -9.89 14.12
CA GLU A 257 -1.68 -9.07 14.81
C GLU A 257 -1.86 -7.69 14.16
N ASP A 258 -1.15 -7.37 13.06
CA ASP A 258 -1.29 -6.06 12.41
C ASP A 258 -2.62 -5.97 11.63
N PRO A 259 -3.56 -5.10 12.03
CA PRO A 259 -4.85 -4.96 11.35
C PRO A 259 -4.73 -4.40 9.94
N SER A 260 -3.70 -3.58 9.67
CA SER A 260 -3.50 -2.98 8.34
C SER A 260 -3.11 -4.03 7.31
N LEU A 261 -2.33 -5.05 7.70
CA LEU A 261 -1.96 -6.16 6.83
C LEU A 261 -3.17 -7.03 6.46
N HIS A 262 -4.07 -7.29 7.41
CA HIS A 262 -5.33 -7.99 7.15
C HIS A 262 -6.21 -7.22 6.18
N TYR A 263 -6.30 -5.90 6.37
CA TYR A 263 -7.01 -5.02 5.45
C TYR A 263 -6.41 -5.06 4.03
N MET A 264 -5.08 -4.98 3.91
CA MET A 264 -4.37 -5.08 2.63
C MET A 264 -4.62 -6.42 1.93
N LEU A 265 -4.58 -7.52 2.66
CA LEU A 265 -4.89 -8.85 2.13
C LEU A 265 -6.35 -8.94 1.66
N GLY A 266 -7.30 -8.41 2.44
CA GLY A 266 -8.71 -8.35 2.07
C GLY A 266 -8.95 -7.52 0.81
N ARG A 267 -8.28 -6.37 0.68
CA ARG A 267 -8.31 -5.54 -0.53
C ARG A 267 -7.76 -6.29 -1.73
N TRP A 268 -6.64 -7.00 -1.58
CA TRP A 268 -6.09 -7.81 -2.67
C TRP A 268 -7.05 -8.91 -3.13
N CYS A 269 -7.66 -9.65 -2.20
CA CYS A 269 -8.66 -10.68 -2.53
C CYS A 269 -9.85 -10.11 -3.32
N TYR A 270 -10.31 -8.93 -2.93
CA TYR A 270 -11.37 -8.22 -3.64
C TYR A 270 -10.96 -7.85 -5.08
N GLU A 271 -9.78 -7.25 -5.25
CA GLU A 271 -9.27 -6.89 -6.59
C GLU A 271 -9.09 -8.12 -7.49
N VAL A 272 -8.57 -9.23 -6.94
CA VAL A 272 -8.42 -10.49 -7.68
C VAL A 272 -9.76 -11.07 -8.12
N ALA A 273 -10.78 -11.00 -7.25
CA ALA A 273 -12.14 -11.43 -7.59
C ALA A 273 -12.75 -10.56 -8.71
N MET A 274 -12.41 -9.27 -8.73
CA MET A 274 -12.91 -8.29 -9.71
C MET A 274 -12.16 -8.27 -11.05
N LEU A 275 -11.07 -9.04 -11.20
CA LEU A 275 -10.36 -9.14 -12.47
C LEU A 275 -11.30 -9.56 -13.61
N SER A 276 -11.08 -8.99 -14.79
CA SER A 276 -11.74 -9.41 -16.02
C SER A 276 -11.23 -10.76 -16.51
N TRP A 277 -11.98 -11.40 -17.41
CA TRP A 277 -11.53 -12.63 -18.10
C TRP A 277 -10.17 -12.44 -18.80
N PHE A 278 -9.95 -11.28 -19.41
CA PHE A 278 -8.72 -10.98 -20.12
C PHE A 278 -7.53 -10.86 -19.15
N GLU A 279 -7.69 -10.13 -18.04
CA GLU A 279 -6.65 -10.02 -17.01
C GLU A 279 -6.32 -11.36 -16.37
N ARG A 280 -7.33 -12.20 -16.10
CA ARG A 280 -7.12 -13.58 -15.65
C ARG A 280 -6.31 -14.40 -16.66
N LYS A 281 -6.55 -14.21 -17.96
CA LYS A 281 -5.79 -14.91 -19.00
C LYS A 281 -4.33 -14.44 -19.04
N VAL A 282 -4.09 -13.13 -18.97
CA VAL A 282 -2.72 -12.57 -18.90
C VAL A 282 -1.99 -13.08 -17.66
N ALA A 283 -2.63 -13.03 -16.48
CA ALA A 283 -2.07 -13.58 -15.26
C ALA A 283 -1.73 -15.07 -15.42
N SER A 284 -2.66 -15.88 -15.97
CA SER A 284 -2.38 -17.29 -16.21
C SER A 284 -1.17 -17.47 -17.12
N THR A 285 -1.04 -16.75 -18.24
CA THR A 285 0.10 -16.92 -19.16
C THR A 285 1.43 -16.54 -18.51
N ILE A 286 1.49 -15.42 -17.77
CA ILE A 286 2.72 -14.97 -17.11
C ILE A 286 3.16 -15.98 -16.05
N PHE A 287 2.23 -16.43 -15.20
CA PHE A 287 2.54 -17.28 -14.05
C PHE A 287 2.47 -18.79 -14.32
N SER A 288 1.99 -19.22 -15.49
CA SER A 288 2.04 -20.63 -15.93
C SER A 288 3.14 -20.91 -16.96
N SER A 289 4.01 -19.93 -17.23
CA SER A 289 5.19 -20.16 -18.07
C SER A 289 6.06 -21.28 -17.44
N PRO A 290 6.42 -22.34 -18.20
CA PRO A 290 7.25 -23.44 -17.67
C PRO A 290 8.66 -22.94 -17.33
N PRO A 291 9.38 -23.60 -16.40
CA PRO A 291 10.80 -23.28 -16.16
C PRO A 291 11.57 -23.38 -17.48
N GLU A 292 12.41 -22.39 -17.75
CA GLU A 292 13.33 -22.44 -18.88
C GLU A 292 14.24 -23.67 -18.73
N PRO A 293 14.44 -24.45 -19.80
CA PRO A 293 15.31 -25.62 -19.75
C PRO A 293 16.78 -25.18 -19.49
N PRO A 294 17.57 -26.05 -18.83
CA PRO A 294 18.93 -25.76 -18.38
C PRO A 294 19.93 -25.50 -19.51
#